data_AF-A0A559LY31-F1
#
_entry.id   AF-A0A559LY31-F1
#
_cell.length_a   1.000
_cell.length_b   1.000
_cell.length_c   1.000
_cell.angle_alpha   90.00
_cell.angle_beta   90.00
_cell.angle_gamma   90.00
#
_symmetry.space_group_name_H-M   'P 1'
#
loop_
_entity.id
_entity.type
_entity.pdbx_description
1 polymer ?
#
loop_
_entity_poly.entity_id
_entity_poly.type
_entity_poly.pdbx_seq_one_letter_code
_entity_poly.pdbx_strand_id
1 'polypeptide(L)'
;TSLIQKRFKFPENSVSLYAAKVQNRGLSAVAQCESLRYKLLNGLAVRRACYGVLRFIMESGAKGCEVVVSGKLRAARAKSMKFTDGFMIHSGQPAKDFIDSATRHVLLRQGVLGIKVKIMRGSDPEGKSGPQKSLPDSVTIIEPKEETSVVQPHSEDYGQKKAQAEAAAAAARESELGEGEGAPAEEQ
;
A
#
# COMPACT_ATOMS: atom_id res chain seq x y z
N THR A 1 -9.55 -23.72 -16.06
CA THR A 1 -8.20 -24.24 -16.39
C THR A 1 -8.14 -24.85 -17.79
N SER A 2 -9.18 -25.56 -18.24
CA SER A 2 -9.19 -26.33 -19.49
C SER A 2 -8.86 -25.57 -20.78
N LEU A 3 -9.30 -24.31 -20.94
CA LEU A 3 -8.95 -23.50 -22.12
C LEU A 3 -7.45 -23.22 -22.21
N ILE A 4 -6.80 -22.95 -21.07
CA ILE A 4 -5.36 -22.68 -21.01
C ILE A 4 -4.59 -23.98 -21.28
N GLN A 5 -5.01 -25.08 -20.66
CA GLN A 5 -4.40 -26.40 -20.87
C GLN A 5 -4.43 -26.82 -22.34
N LYS A 6 -5.60 -26.74 -22.99
CA LYS A 6 -5.75 -27.11 -24.41
C LYS A 6 -4.98 -26.16 -25.34
N ARG A 7 -5.00 -24.85 -25.06
CA ARG A 7 -4.32 -23.85 -25.90
C ARG A 7 -2.80 -24.01 -25.89
N PHE A 8 -2.22 -24.28 -24.72
CA PHE A 8 -0.77 -24.42 -24.54
C PHE A 8 -0.30 -25.88 -24.54
N LYS A 9 -1.20 -26.83 -24.81
CA LYS A 9 -0.91 -28.28 -24.84
C LYS A 9 -0.26 -28.79 -23.56
N PHE A 10 -0.70 -28.29 -22.42
CA PHE A 10 -0.24 -28.80 -21.13
C PHE A 10 -0.88 -30.16 -20.83
N PRO A 11 -0.16 -31.06 -20.12
CA PRO A 11 -0.73 -32.31 -19.65
C PRO A 11 -1.89 -32.04 -18.68
N GLU A 12 -2.81 -32.98 -18.60
CA GLU A 12 -4.00 -32.84 -17.74
C GLU A 12 -3.58 -32.64 -16.28
N ASN A 13 -4.32 -31.78 -15.58
CA ASN A 13 -4.09 -31.43 -14.17
C ASN A 13 -2.75 -30.74 -13.84
N SER A 14 -1.93 -30.34 -14.83
CA SER A 14 -0.66 -29.66 -14.54
C SER A 14 -0.78 -28.17 -14.18
N VAL A 15 -1.95 -27.55 -14.43
CA VAL A 15 -2.17 -26.11 -14.24
C VAL A 15 -3.33 -25.89 -13.26
N SER A 16 -3.00 -25.31 -12.11
CA SER A 16 -3.95 -24.82 -11.11
C SER A 16 -4.09 -23.30 -11.20
N LEU A 17 -5.32 -22.79 -11.23
CA LEU A 17 -5.59 -21.34 -11.19
C LEU A 17 -6.08 -20.95 -9.80
N TYR A 18 -5.42 -19.96 -9.21
CA TYR A 18 -5.85 -19.33 -7.96
C TYR A 18 -6.31 -17.91 -8.23
N ALA A 19 -7.41 -17.51 -7.60
CA ALA A 19 -7.91 -16.15 -7.66
C ALA A 19 -7.76 -15.51 -6.28
N ALA A 20 -7.03 -14.40 -6.21
CA ALA A 20 -6.86 -13.61 -4.99
C ALA A 20 -7.54 -12.25 -5.17
N LYS A 21 -8.12 -11.75 -4.07
CA LYS A 21 -8.70 -10.40 -4.05
C LYS A 21 -7.60 -9.35 -4.00
N VAL A 22 -7.71 -8.32 -4.83
CA VAL A 22 -6.86 -7.13 -4.73
C VAL A 22 -7.31 -6.32 -3.52
N GLN A 23 -6.42 -6.10 -2.55
CA GLN A 23 -6.72 -5.40 -1.29
C GLN A 23 -7.19 -3.96 -1.56
N ASN A 24 -6.39 -3.17 -2.29
CA ASN A 24 -6.67 -1.77 -2.59
C ASN A 24 -6.99 -1.55 -4.06
N ARG A 25 -8.23 -1.86 -4.47
CA ARG A 25 -8.70 -1.69 -5.87
C ARG A 25 -8.62 -0.23 -6.34
N GLY A 26 -8.73 0.73 -5.43
CA GLY A 26 -8.61 2.16 -5.72
C GLY A 26 -7.26 2.59 -6.29
N LEU A 27 -6.18 1.91 -5.88
CA LEU A 27 -4.81 2.23 -6.28
C LEU A 27 -4.36 1.52 -7.57
N SER A 28 -5.17 0.63 -8.13
CA SER A 28 -4.86 -0.08 -9.37
C SER A 28 -5.40 0.68 -10.59
N ALA A 29 -4.51 1.15 -11.47
CA ALA A 29 -4.91 1.91 -12.64
C ALA A 29 -5.76 1.09 -13.61
N VAL A 30 -5.48 -0.21 -13.75
CA VAL A 30 -6.26 -1.13 -14.59
C VAL A 30 -7.71 -1.23 -14.12
N ALA A 31 -7.91 -1.48 -12.82
CA ALA A 31 -9.25 -1.64 -12.25
C ALA A 31 -10.08 -0.35 -12.37
N GLN A 32 -9.43 0.81 -12.20
CA GLN A 32 -10.09 2.11 -12.33
C GLN A 32 -10.39 2.46 -13.79
N CYS A 33 -9.49 2.13 -14.72
CA CYS A 33 -9.71 2.34 -16.15
C CYS A 33 -10.86 1.49 -16.68
N GLU A 34 -11.00 0.24 -16.21
CA GLU A 34 -12.15 -0.61 -16.54
C GLU A 34 -13.44 -0.11 -15.90
N SER A 35 -13.40 0.34 -14.65
CA SER A 35 -14.56 0.94 -13.99
C SER A 35 -15.04 2.19 -14.73
N LEU A 36 -14.11 3.02 -15.22
CA LEU A 36 -14.43 4.19 -16.03
C LEU A 36 -15.02 3.79 -17.39
N ARG A 37 -14.47 2.76 -18.04
CA ARG A 37 -15.04 2.19 -19.28
C ARG A 37 -16.49 1.76 -19.09
N TYR A 38 -16.80 1.01 -18.04
CA TYR A 38 -18.19 0.58 -17.77
C TYR A 38 -19.12 1.75 -17.43
N LYS A 39 -18.66 2.75 -16.67
CA LYS A 39 -19.43 3.97 -16.41
C LYS A 39 -19.80 4.71 -17.70
N LEU A 40 -18.87 4.82 -18.65
CA LEU A 40 -19.13 5.46 -19.94
C LEU A 40 -20.05 4.61 -20.84
N LEU A 41 -19.92 3.29 -20.83
CA LEU A 41 -20.84 2.40 -21.55
C LEU A 41 -22.27 2.46 -21.01
N ASN A 42 -22.42 2.65 -19.70
CA ASN A 42 -23.71 2.85 -19.04
C ASN A 42 -24.34 4.23 -19.30
N GLY A 43 -23.74 5.06 -20.16
CA GLY A 43 -24.29 6.35 -20.56
C GLY A 43 -24.10 7.49 -19.55
N LEU A 44 -23.25 7.32 -18.52
CA LEU A 44 -22.91 8.44 -17.65
C LEU A 44 -22.14 9.51 -18.43
N ALA A 45 -22.46 10.78 -18.15
CA ALA A 45 -21.75 11.90 -18.73
C ALA A 45 -20.25 11.85 -18.37
N VAL A 46 -19.39 12.12 -19.37
CA VAL A 46 -17.93 11.94 -19.27
C VAL A 46 -17.32 12.66 -18.06
N ARG A 47 -17.67 13.94 -17.85
CA ARG A 47 -17.16 14.70 -16.69
C ARG A 47 -17.57 14.06 -15.36
N ARG A 48 -18.84 13.67 -15.23
CA ARG A 48 -19.35 13.04 -14.00
C ARG A 48 -18.66 11.70 -13.74
N ALA A 49 -18.47 10.89 -14.77
CA ALA A 49 -17.77 9.62 -14.67
C ALA A 49 -16.30 9.79 -14.25
N CYS A 50 -15.57 10.73 -14.88
CA CYS A 50 -14.17 11.02 -14.55
C CYS A 50 -14.00 11.54 -13.13
N TYR A 51 -14.77 12.55 -12.71
CA TYR A 51 -14.68 13.08 -11.35
C TYR A 51 -15.05 12.04 -10.29
N GLY A 52 -16.02 11.16 -10.57
CA GLY A 52 -16.36 10.08 -9.65
C GLY A 52 -15.24 9.03 -9.50
N VAL A 53 -14.45 8.77 -10.55
CA VAL A 53 -13.29 7.87 -10.48
C VAL A 53 -12.09 8.57 -9.82
N LEU A 54 -11.84 9.82 -10.19
CA LEU A 54 -10.74 10.62 -9.64
C LEU A 54 -10.90 10.82 -8.13
N ARG A 55 -12.11 11.16 -7.67
CA ARG A 55 -12.41 11.27 -6.23
C ARG A 55 -12.19 9.95 -5.49
N PHE A 56 -12.66 8.85 -6.07
CA PHE A 56 -12.48 7.51 -5.47
C PHE A 56 -11.00 7.11 -5.35
N ILE A 57 -10.18 7.48 -6.33
CA ILE A 57 -8.72 7.22 -6.31
C ILE A 57 -8.04 8.03 -5.19
N MET A 58 -8.39 9.32 -5.06
CA MET A 58 -7.84 10.18 -4.02
C MET A 58 -8.28 9.74 -2.62
N GLU A 59 -9.56 9.40 -2.44
CA GLU A 59 -10.09 8.84 -1.17
C GLU A 59 -9.44 7.49 -0.80
N SER A 60 -8.95 6.74 -1.79
CA SER A 60 -8.20 5.50 -1.58
C SER A 60 -6.73 5.72 -1.18
N GLY A 61 -6.30 6.97 -0.96
CA GLY A 61 -4.96 7.31 -0.49
C GLY A 61 -3.91 7.47 -1.58
N ALA A 62 -4.30 7.75 -2.83
CA ALA A 62 -3.34 8.12 -3.87
C ALA A 62 -2.74 9.51 -3.62
N LYS A 63 -1.46 9.70 -3.96
CA LYS A 63 -0.80 11.02 -3.88
C LYS A 63 -1.27 11.97 -4.99
N GLY A 64 -1.65 11.39 -6.13
CA GLY A 64 -2.28 12.12 -7.22
C GLY A 64 -2.80 11.20 -8.32
N CYS A 65 -3.62 11.77 -9.20
CA CYS A 65 -4.29 11.05 -10.26
C CYS A 65 -4.42 11.95 -11.51
N GLU A 66 -4.26 11.33 -12.69
CA GLU A 66 -4.54 11.94 -13.97
C GLU A 66 -5.43 11.01 -14.80
N VAL A 67 -6.62 11.47 -15.16
CA VAL A 67 -7.54 10.78 -16.06
C VAL A 67 -7.65 11.58 -17.35
N VAL A 68 -7.29 10.96 -18.47
CA VAL A 68 -7.41 11.54 -19.80
C VAL A 68 -8.43 10.75 -20.60
N VAL A 69 -9.43 11.43 -21.14
CA VAL A 69 -10.40 10.85 -22.07
C VAL A 69 -10.25 11.56 -23.42
N SER A 70 -9.88 10.80 -24.45
CA SER A 70 -9.66 11.28 -25.80
C SER A 70 -10.63 10.63 -26.79
N GLY A 71 -11.05 11.38 -27.80
CA GLY A 71 -11.87 10.87 -28.91
C GLY A 71 -13.02 11.80 -29.28
N LYS A 72 -14.02 11.26 -29.99
CA LYS A 72 -15.22 12.00 -30.39
C LYS A 72 -16.22 12.09 -29.23
N LEU A 73 -16.14 13.17 -28.47
CA LEU A 73 -16.95 13.36 -27.25
C LEU A 73 -18.38 13.83 -27.56
N ARG A 74 -18.56 15.11 -27.90
CA ARG A 74 -19.86 15.69 -28.25
C ARG A 74 -19.93 16.16 -29.70
N ALA A 75 -18.80 16.57 -30.27
CA ALA A 75 -18.69 17.07 -31.64
C ALA A 75 -18.06 16.03 -32.57
N ALA A 76 -18.18 16.25 -33.88
CA ALA A 76 -17.59 15.39 -34.90
C ALA A 76 -16.05 15.33 -34.85
N ARG A 77 -15.41 16.39 -34.34
CA ARG A 77 -13.96 16.48 -34.16
C ARG A 77 -13.53 15.88 -32.83
N ALA A 78 -12.39 15.19 -32.83
CA ALA A 78 -11.81 14.62 -31.62
C ALA A 78 -11.38 15.73 -30.64
N LYS A 79 -11.59 15.48 -29.34
CA LYS A 79 -11.15 16.33 -28.23
C LYS A 79 -10.54 15.45 -27.14
N SER A 80 -9.55 15.99 -26.44
CA SER A 80 -8.97 15.37 -25.24
C SER A 80 -9.38 16.18 -24.02
N MET A 81 -9.96 15.51 -23.03
CA MET A 81 -10.25 16.09 -21.71
C MET A 81 -9.31 15.45 -20.70
N LYS A 82 -8.49 16.28 -20.05
CA LYS A 82 -7.58 15.89 -18.98
C LYS A 82 -8.16 16.36 -17.65
N PHE A 83 -8.27 15.45 -16.70
CA PHE A 83 -8.71 15.68 -15.33
C PHE A 83 -7.55 15.28 -14.42
N THR A 84 -7.06 16.22 -13.62
CA THR A 84 -5.90 16.03 -12.74
C THR A 84 -6.25 16.44 -11.34
N ASP A 85 -5.74 15.71 -10.37
CA ASP A 85 -5.84 16.04 -8.94
C ASP A 85 -4.63 15.50 -8.18
N GLY A 86 -4.23 16.21 -7.12
CA GLY A 86 -3.03 15.91 -6.34
C GLY A 86 -1.72 16.13 -7.09
N PHE A 87 -0.68 15.40 -6.64
CA PHE A 87 0.69 15.53 -7.12
C PHE A 87 1.04 14.42 -8.12
N MET A 88 1.65 14.78 -9.26
CA MET A 88 1.97 13.84 -10.34
C MET A 88 3.34 14.13 -10.94
N ILE A 89 4.24 13.14 -10.86
CA ILE A 89 5.57 13.19 -11.49
C ILE A 89 5.46 12.76 -12.96
N HIS A 90 6.31 13.31 -13.83
CA HIS A 90 6.31 12.98 -15.26
C HIS A 90 7.65 12.47 -15.80
N SER A 91 8.73 12.68 -15.05
CA SER A 91 10.11 12.42 -15.48
C SER A 91 10.89 11.56 -14.48
N GLY A 92 12.00 10.99 -14.95
CA GLY A 92 12.93 10.20 -14.14
C GLY A 92 12.46 8.78 -13.83
N GLN A 93 13.28 8.07 -13.05
CA GLN A 93 12.96 6.72 -12.57
C GLN A 93 11.73 6.67 -11.63
N PRO A 94 11.48 7.68 -10.76
CA PRO A 94 10.27 7.69 -9.92
C PRO A 94 8.96 7.65 -10.72
N ALA A 95 8.95 8.17 -11.95
CA ALA A 95 7.77 8.09 -12.80
C ALA A 95 7.42 6.65 -13.23
N LYS A 96 8.37 5.71 -13.22
CA LYS A 96 8.11 4.29 -13.52
C LYS A 96 7.74 3.51 -12.26
N ASP A 97 8.38 3.84 -11.15
CA ASP A 97 8.23 3.06 -9.91
C ASP A 97 6.95 3.45 -9.14
N PHE A 98 6.59 4.74 -9.12
CA PHE A 98 5.44 5.24 -8.33
C PHE A 98 4.15 5.35 -9.12
N ILE A 99 4.21 5.41 -10.45
CA ILE A 99 3.04 5.67 -11.29
C ILE A 99 2.59 4.37 -11.93
N ASP A 100 1.38 3.94 -11.55
CA ASP A 100 0.67 2.92 -12.30
C ASP A 100 -0.15 3.61 -13.40
N SER A 101 -0.07 3.08 -14.62
CA SER A 101 -0.78 3.66 -15.77
C SER A 101 -1.48 2.59 -16.59
N ALA A 102 -2.72 2.89 -17.01
CA ALA A 102 -3.52 1.99 -17.80
C ALA A 102 -4.29 2.72 -18.88
N THR A 103 -4.32 2.14 -20.08
CA THR A 103 -5.12 2.60 -21.21
C THR A 103 -6.19 1.59 -21.56
N ARG A 104 -7.41 2.05 -21.86
CA ARG A 104 -8.51 1.22 -22.33
C ARG A 104 -9.29 1.93 -23.43
N HIS A 105 -9.94 1.14 -24.27
CA HIS A 105 -10.79 1.63 -25.34
C HIS A 105 -12.25 1.41 -24.99
N VAL A 106 -13.08 2.42 -25.25
CA VAL A 106 -14.53 2.37 -25.07
C VAL A 106 -15.19 2.46 -26.43
N LEU A 107 -15.96 1.44 -26.78
CA LEU A 107 -16.71 1.37 -28.02
C LEU A 107 -18.08 2.02 -27.77
N LEU A 108 -18.30 3.21 -28.35
CA LEU A 108 -19.60 3.88 -28.36
C LEU A 108 -20.15 3.87 -29.79
N ARG A 109 -21.45 4.15 -29.94
CA ARG A 109 -22.10 4.22 -31.26
C ARG A 109 -21.44 5.23 -32.21
N GLN A 110 -20.91 6.33 -31.66
CA GLN A 110 -20.25 7.40 -32.43
C GLN A 110 -18.82 7.06 -32.85
N GLY A 111 -18.24 5.98 -32.30
CA GLY A 111 -16.85 5.58 -32.51
C GLY A 111 -16.16 5.17 -31.20
N VAL A 112 -14.83 5.14 -31.22
CA VAL A 112 -14.02 4.71 -30.08
C VAL A 112 -13.53 5.90 -29.27
N LEU A 113 -13.69 5.85 -27.95
CA LEU A 113 -12.99 6.74 -27.01
C LEU A 113 -11.77 6.01 -26.42
N GLY A 114 -10.68 6.74 -26.27
CA GLY A 114 -9.51 6.32 -25.49
C GLY A 114 -9.61 6.85 -24.06
N ILE A 115 -9.39 5.97 -23.09
CA ILE A 115 -9.21 6.33 -21.68
C ILE A 115 -7.77 6.05 -21.32
N LYS A 116 -7.12 6.97 -20.62
CA LYS A 116 -5.85 6.77 -19.94
C LYS A 116 -5.99 7.22 -18.48
N VAL A 117 -5.68 6.35 -17.54
CA VAL A 117 -5.63 6.66 -16.12
C VAL A 117 -4.18 6.49 -15.65
N LYS A 118 -3.65 7.49 -14.95
CA LYS A 118 -2.37 7.43 -14.24
C LYS A 118 -2.66 7.68 -12.77
N ILE A 119 -2.13 6.83 -11.89
CA ILE A 119 -2.27 6.93 -10.45
C ILE A 119 -0.86 6.98 -9.86
N MET A 120 -0.54 8.07 -9.16
CA MET A 120 0.68 8.15 -8.37
C MET A 120 0.42 7.57 -6.99
N ARG A 121 1.07 6.45 -6.70
CA ARG A 121 0.97 5.77 -5.40
C ARG A 121 1.79 6.52 -4.35
N GLY A 122 1.35 6.47 -3.10
CA GLY A 122 2.14 6.94 -1.96
C GLY A 122 3.36 6.05 -1.71
N SER A 123 4.36 6.59 -1.01
CA SER A 123 5.45 5.77 -0.45
C SER A 123 4.91 5.04 0.76
N ASP A 124 5.11 3.72 0.83
CA ASP A 124 4.66 2.90 1.95
C ASP A 124 5.85 2.05 2.42
N PRO A 125 6.38 2.28 3.64
CA PRO A 125 7.51 1.49 4.15
C PRO A 125 7.19 -0.01 4.26
N GLU A 126 5.92 -0.39 4.40
CA GLU A 126 5.50 -1.80 4.42
C GLU A 126 5.41 -2.41 3.00
N GLY A 127 5.38 -1.59 1.95
CA GLY A 127 5.33 -2.05 0.55
C GLY A 127 4.00 -2.65 0.10
N LYS A 128 2.93 -2.54 0.90
CA LYS A 128 1.61 -3.12 0.56
C LYS A 128 0.86 -2.23 -0.43
N SER A 129 0.87 -0.91 -0.18
CA SER A 129 0.06 0.05 -0.94
C SER A 129 0.86 0.86 -1.95
N GLY A 130 2.19 0.84 -1.88
CA GLY A 130 3.07 1.55 -2.80
C GLY A 130 4.51 1.04 -2.77
N PRO A 131 5.42 1.71 -3.49
CA PRO A 131 6.84 1.40 -3.42
C PRO A 131 7.38 1.64 -2.01
N GLN A 132 8.31 0.78 -1.58
CA GLN A 132 9.03 0.94 -0.31
C GLN A 132 10.02 2.11 -0.33
N LYS A 133 10.57 2.40 -1.51
CA LYS A 133 11.50 3.51 -1.68
C LYS A 133 10.74 4.82 -1.55
N SER A 134 11.27 5.75 -0.77
CA SER A 134 10.83 7.15 -0.77
C SER A 134 11.25 7.84 -2.07
N LEU A 135 10.67 9.01 -2.31
CA LEU A 135 11.11 9.85 -3.42
C LEU A 135 12.56 10.31 -3.16
N PRO A 136 13.39 10.42 -4.21
CA PRO A 136 14.82 10.73 -4.05
C PRO A 136 15.08 12.14 -3.51
N ASP A 137 14.10 13.04 -3.61
CA ASP A 137 14.11 14.41 -3.11
C ASP A 137 13.47 14.54 -1.71
N SER A 138 12.88 13.48 -1.18
CA SER A 138 12.20 13.49 0.12
C SER A 138 13.18 13.15 1.25
N VAL A 139 13.72 14.18 1.91
CA VAL A 139 14.59 14.04 3.09
C VAL A 139 13.77 14.22 4.37
N THR A 140 13.79 13.21 5.24
CA THR A 140 13.18 13.29 6.57
C THR A 140 14.23 13.72 7.58
N ILE A 141 14.06 14.92 8.15
CA ILE A 141 14.92 15.44 9.21
C ILE A 141 14.32 14.98 10.54
N ILE A 142 15.07 14.19 11.30
CA ILE A 142 14.64 13.70 12.61
C ILE A 142 14.95 14.80 13.63
N GLU A 143 13.94 15.20 14.40
CA GLU A 143 14.15 16.16 15.49
C GLU A 143 15.07 15.55 16.55
N PRO A 144 16.04 16.33 17.05
CA PRO A 144 16.94 15.85 18.09
C PRO A 144 16.13 15.48 19.33
N LYS A 145 16.49 14.38 19.98
CA LYS A 145 15.91 14.03 21.27
C LYS A 145 16.19 15.15 22.26
N GLU A 146 15.20 15.53 23.06
CA GLU A 146 15.40 16.48 24.15
C GLU A 146 16.41 15.90 25.15
N GLU A 147 17.63 16.45 25.13
CA GLU A 147 18.64 16.15 26.13
C GLU A 147 18.34 17.00 27.36
N THR A 148 18.03 16.35 28.49
CA THR A 148 18.00 17.03 29.78
C THR A 148 19.42 17.52 30.09
N SER A 149 19.58 18.84 30.27
CA SER A 149 20.88 19.40 30.62
C SER A 149 21.38 18.79 31.93
N VAL A 150 22.57 18.21 31.89
CA VAL A 150 23.20 17.64 33.09
C VAL A 150 23.75 18.81 33.91
N VAL A 151 22.95 19.28 34.87
CA VAL A 151 23.30 20.43 35.74
C VAL A 151 24.35 20.04 36.78
N GLN A 152 24.39 18.78 37.21
CA GLN A 152 25.37 18.26 38.15
C GLN A 152 25.94 16.92 37.64
N PRO A 153 27.24 16.66 37.87
CA PRO A 153 27.83 15.37 37.54
C PRO A 153 27.16 14.29 38.40
N HIS A 154 26.40 13.40 37.77
CA HIS A 154 25.86 12.21 38.41
C HIS A 154 26.66 10.98 37.98
N SER A 155 26.90 10.08 38.93
CA SER A 155 27.51 8.78 38.66
C SER A 155 26.41 7.73 38.77
N GLU A 156 26.01 7.17 37.63
CA GLU A 156 25.12 6.01 37.61
C GLU A 156 25.96 4.74 37.74
N ASP A 157 25.92 4.11 38.92
CA ASP A 157 26.55 2.80 39.14
C ASP A 157 25.60 1.68 38.68
N TYR A 158 25.92 1.08 37.53
CA TYR A 158 25.16 -0.03 36.95
C TYR A 158 25.42 -1.37 37.66
N GLY A 159 26.44 -1.47 38.51
CA GLY A 159 26.81 -2.69 39.23
C GLY A 159 25.83 -3.07 40.34
N GLN A 160 25.35 -2.08 41.11
CA GLN A 160 24.38 -2.32 42.18
C GLN A 160 23.00 -2.73 41.64
N LYS A 161 22.58 -2.19 40.48
CA LYS A 161 21.34 -2.58 39.81
C LYS A 161 21.38 -4.04 39.31
N LYS A 162 22.54 -4.49 38.81
CA LYS A 162 22.74 -5.87 38.34
C LYS A 162 22.84 -6.86 39.51
N ALA A 163 23.55 -6.48 40.58
CA ALA A 163 23.65 -7.27 41.81
C ALA A 163 22.31 -7.34 42.58
N GLN A 164 21.50 -6.28 42.60
CA GLN A 164 20.15 -6.29 43.16
C GLN A 164 19.18 -7.12 42.32
N ALA A 165 19.30 -7.11 40.99
CA ALA A 165 18.51 -7.98 40.12
C ALA A 165 18.90 -9.46 40.28
N GLU A 166 20.18 -9.77 40.43
CA GLU A 166 20.68 -11.12 40.72
C GLU A 166 20.32 -11.59 42.14
N ALA A 167 20.37 -10.71 43.15
CA ALA A 167 19.93 -11.02 44.51
C ALA A 167 18.41 -11.18 44.61
N ALA A 168 17.62 -10.40 43.87
CA ALA A 168 16.17 -10.58 43.78
C ALA A 168 15.80 -11.88 43.03
N ALA A 169 16.56 -12.25 41.99
CA ALA A 169 16.40 -13.54 41.31
C ALA A 169 16.86 -14.73 42.16
N ALA A 170 17.87 -14.56 43.02
CA ALA A 170 18.32 -15.57 43.98
C ALA A 170 17.35 -15.74 45.14
N ALA A 171 16.81 -14.64 45.69
CA ALA A 171 15.78 -14.67 46.72
C ALA A 171 14.47 -15.29 46.22
N ALA A 172 14.09 -15.03 44.95
CA ALA A 172 12.96 -15.70 44.30
C ALA A 172 13.18 -17.21 44.14
N ARG A 173 14.42 -17.63 43.81
CA ARG A 173 14.80 -19.06 43.75
C ARG A 173 14.87 -19.72 45.12
N GLU A 174 15.28 -19.01 46.17
CA GLU A 174 15.28 -19.52 47.56
C GLU A 174 13.87 -19.64 48.12
N SER A 175 12.94 -18.74 47.77
CA SER A 175 11.52 -18.89 48.13
C SER A 175 10.86 -20.07 47.43
N GLU A 176 11.27 -20.42 46.21
CA GLU A 176 10.80 -21.61 45.49
C GLU A 176 11.38 -22.92 46.06
N LEU A 177 12.58 -22.91 46.65
CA LEU A 177 13.15 -24.07 47.36
C LEU A 177 12.59 -24.25 48.77
N GLY A 178 12.22 -23.17 49.47
CA GLY A 178 11.66 -23.21 50.83
C GLY A 178 10.24 -23.79 50.92
N GLU A 179 9.45 -23.73 49.85
CA GLU A 179 8.18 -24.45 49.76
C GLU A 179 8.36 -25.96 49.53
N GLY A 180 9.57 -26.42 49.21
CA GLY A 180 9.91 -27.84 48.97
C GLY A 180 10.37 -28.63 50.20
N GLU A 181 10.65 -27.98 51.33
CA GLU A 181 11.21 -28.62 52.54
C GLU A 181 10.24 -28.60 53.75
N GLY A 182 8.94 -28.56 53.47
CA GLY A 182 7.85 -28.58 54.45
C GLY A 182 6.86 -29.73 54.26
N ALA A 183 7.33 -30.95 54.00
CA ALA A 183 6.51 -32.15 54.10
C ALA A 183 7.29 -33.25 54.85
N PRO A 184 7.01 -33.51 56.14
CA PRO A 184 7.68 -34.57 56.87
C PRO A 184 7.13 -35.93 56.43
N ALA A 185 8.04 -36.87 56.20
CA ALA A 185 7.74 -38.29 56.16
C ALA A 185 7.90 -38.85 57.59
N GLU A 186 6.84 -39.45 58.15
CA GLU A 186 6.96 -40.52 59.16
C GLU A 186 5.71 -41.42 59.16
N GLU A 187 5.97 -42.70 59.42
CA GLU A 187 5.12 -43.89 59.36
C GLU A 187 3.86 -43.88 60.23
N GLN A 188 2.77 -44.44 59.68
CA GLN A 188 2.09 -45.65 60.20
C GLN A 188 1.09 -46.20 59.17
#